data_AF-A0A8J7QLS2-F1
#
_entry.id   AF-A0A8J7QLS2-F1
#
_cell.length_a   1.000
_cell.length_b   1.000
_cell.length_c   1.000
_cell.angle_alpha   90.00
_cell.angle_beta   90.00
_cell.angle_gamma   90.00
#
_symmetry.space_group_name_H-M   'P 1'
#
loop_
_entity.id
_entity.type
_entity.pdbx_description
1 polymer ?
#
loop_
_entity_poly.entity_id
_entity_poly.type
_entity_poly.pdbx_seq_one_letter_code
_entity_poly.pdbx_strand_id
1 'polypeptide(L)'
;MKIIDRPLYINQLLRVQNTPEIKIITGIRRSGKSKLLSIFSQHIKSADPDANIINIDLTKIRDAYPKLLLARTHHEETHFEGVHIIDIPLWLMA
;
A
#
# COMPACT_ATOMS: atom_id res chain seq x y z
N MET A 1 -12.41 -1.00 17.96
CA MET A 1 -11.02 -0.50 18.09
C MET A 1 -11.02 0.99 17.76
N LYS A 2 -10.49 1.85 18.65
CA LYS A 2 -10.50 3.31 18.47
C LYS A 2 -9.50 3.72 17.38
N ILE A 3 -9.94 4.53 16.42
CA ILE A 3 -9.05 5.12 15.42
C ILE A 3 -8.25 6.23 16.12
N ILE A 4 -6.92 6.11 16.08
CA ILE A 4 -6.01 7.13 16.59
C ILE A 4 -5.57 7.99 15.42
N ASP A 5 -5.75 9.29 15.53
CA ASP A 5 -5.34 10.24 14.51
C ASP A 5 -3.80 10.31 14.42
N ARG A 6 -3.29 10.43 13.19
CA ARG A 6 -1.85 10.45 12.87
C ARG A 6 -1.53 11.68 12.00
N PRO A 7 -1.64 12.89 12.57
CA PRO A 7 -1.67 14.13 11.80
C PRO A 7 -0.39 14.33 10.98
N LEU A 8 0.78 13.99 11.52
CA LEU A 8 2.05 14.10 10.80
C LEU A 8 2.05 13.33 9.47
N TYR A 9 1.65 12.05 9.51
CA TYR A 9 1.68 11.17 8.33
C TYR A 9 0.53 11.47 7.36
N ILE A 10 -0.64 11.83 7.88
CA ILE A 10 -1.78 12.24 7.04
C ILE A 10 -1.45 13.53 6.28
N ASN A 11 -0.84 14.52 6.95
CA ASN A 11 -0.45 15.77 6.30
C ASN A 11 0.61 15.56 5.20
N GLN A 12 1.49 14.58 5.34
CA GLN A 12 2.43 14.20 4.26
C GLN A 12 1.69 13.68 3.03
N LEU A 13 0.67 12.83 3.21
CA LEU A 13 -0.13 12.30 2.10
C LEU A 13 -0.98 13.39 1.43
N LEU A 14 -1.63 14.25 2.22
CA LEU A 14 -2.45 15.35 1.71
C LEU A 14 -1.64 16.31 0.84
N ARG A 15 -0.37 16.57 1.19
CA ARG A 15 0.52 17.45 0.41
C ARG A 15 0.73 16.97 -1.02
N VAL A 16 0.70 15.66 -1.26
CA VAL A 16 1.03 15.04 -2.55
C VAL A 16 -0.19 14.40 -3.23
N GLN A 17 -1.40 14.54 -2.68
CA GLN A 17 -2.57 13.78 -3.15
C GLN A 17 -2.92 14.04 -4.63
N ASN A 18 -2.80 15.29 -5.08
CA ASN A 18 -3.24 15.74 -6.40
C ASN A 18 -2.09 15.92 -7.40
N THR A 19 -0.98 15.21 -7.19
CA THR A 19 0.15 15.22 -8.13
C THR A 19 0.08 13.98 -9.04
N PRO A 20 0.62 14.01 -10.26
CA PRO A 20 0.49 12.89 -11.20
C PRO A 20 1.35 11.66 -10.83
N GLU A 21 2.35 11.81 -9.96
CA GLU A 21 3.30 10.75 -9.64
C GLU A 21 2.67 9.63 -8.80
N ILE A 22 3.19 8.41 -8.93
CA ILE A 22 2.85 7.29 -8.06
C ILE A 22 3.51 7.51 -6.69
N LYS A 23 2.74 7.37 -5.61
CA LYS A 23 3.23 7.48 -4.23
C LYS A 23 3.40 6.09 -3.63
N ILE A 24 4.60 5.85 -3.09
CA ILE A 24 4.92 4.59 -2.40
C ILE A 24 5.08 4.90 -0.92
N ILE A 25 4.30 4.24 -0.07
CA ILE A 25 4.44 4.34 1.40
C ILE A 25 5.30 3.17 1.88
N THR A 26 6.48 3.49 2.41
CA THR A 26 7.41 2.50 2.95
C THR A 26 7.35 2.45 4.48
N GLY A 27 8.00 1.43 5.06
CA GLY A 27 8.18 1.31 6.51
C GLY A 27 8.07 -0.12 7.00
N ILE A 28 8.48 -0.36 8.24
CA ILE A 28 8.54 -1.71 8.83
C ILE A 28 7.17 -2.40 8.92
N ARG A 29 7.18 -3.74 8.98
CA ARG A 29 5.96 -4.54 9.21
C ARG A 29 5.27 -4.09 10.50
N ARG A 30 3.94 -4.05 10.48
CA ARG A 30 3.07 -3.63 11.60
C ARG A 30 3.19 -2.17 12.06
N SER A 31 3.86 -1.29 11.31
CA SER A 31 3.89 0.16 11.60
C SER A 31 2.54 0.87 11.47
N GLY A 32 1.53 0.21 10.89
CA GLY A 32 0.17 0.73 10.73
C GLY A 32 -0.12 1.39 9.39
N LYS A 33 0.70 1.17 8.35
CA LYS A 33 0.50 1.70 6.99
C LYS A 33 -0.91 1.47 6.43
N SER A 34 -1.43 0.24 6.52
CA SER A 34 -2.79 -0.08 6.06
C SER A 34 -3.86 0.72 6.81
N LYS A 35 -3.65 0.97 8.11
CA LYS A 35 -4.58 1.79 8.89
C LYS A 35 -4.47 3.28 8.52
N LEU A 36 -3.27 3.78 8.28
CA LEU A 36 -3.03 5.12 7.77
C LEU A 36 -3.77 5.34 6.44
N LEU A 37 -3.66 4.41 5.49
CA LEU A 37 -4.37 4.48 4.21
C LEU A 37 -5.89 4.42 4.39
N SER A 38 -6.42 3.65 5.35
CA SER A 38 -7.86 3.66 5.65
C SER A 38 -8.35 5.02 6.15
N ILE A 39 -7.56 5.72 6.98
CA ILE A 39 -7.88 7.06 7.47
C ILE A 39 -7.79 8.07 6.33
N PHE A 40 -6.75 7.99 5.51
CA PHE A 40 -6.59 8.84 4.33
C PHE A 40 -7.74 8.69 3.34
N SER A 41 -8.20 7.46 3.09
CA SER A 41 -9.37 7.19 2.24
C SER A 41 -10.64 7.83 2.79
N GLN A 42 -10.82 7.82 4.11
CA GLN A 42 -11.94 8.50 4.77
C GLN A 42 -11.86 10.01 4.58
N HIS A 43 -10.68 10.62 4.75
CA HIS A 43 -10.48 12.05 4.49
C HIS A 43 -10.82 12.44 3.05
N ILE A 44 -10.38 11.64 2.06
CA ILE A 44 -10.70 11.87 0.65
C ILE A 44 -12.22 11.80 0.45
N LYS A 45 -12.88 10.76 0.94
CA LYS A 45 -14.34 10.60 0.82
C LYS A 45 -15.15 11.70 1.53
N SER A 46 -14.63 12.28 2.60
CA SER A 46 -15.28 13.41 3.27
C SER A 46 -15.15 14.71 2.47
N ALA A 47 -14.07 14.89 1.71
CA ALA A 47 -13.86 16.06 0.86
C ALA A 47 -14.53 15.92 -0.52
N ASP A 48 -14.51 14.72 -1.08
CA ASP A 48 -15.09 14.34 -2.36
C ASP A 48 -15.85 13.00 -2.20
N PRO A 49 -17.18 13.05 -1.98
CA PRO A 49 -18.01 11.86 -1.83
C PRO A 49 -17.96 10.92 -3.04
N ASP A 50 -17.73 11.46 -4.24
CA ASP A 50 -17.74 10.74 -5.51
C ASP A 50 -16.37 10.15 -5.87
N ALA A 51 -15.31 10.46 -5.10
CA ALA A 51 -13.96 9.97 -5.34
C ALA A 51 -13.90 8.43 -5.49
N ASN A 52 -13.28 7.94 -6.57
CA ASN A 52 -13.12 6.51 -6.78
C ASN A 52 -11.91 5.97 -5.99
N ILE A 53 -12.15 5.15 -4.98
CA ILE A 53 -11.10 4.57 -4.13
C ILE A 53 -11.22 3.04 -4.16
N ILE A 54 -10.22 2.38 -4.70
CA ILE A 54 -10.15 0.92 -4.79
C ILE A 54 -9.07 0.42 -3.82
N ASN A 55 -9.49 -0.39 -2.84
CA ASN A 55 -8.57 -1.07 -1.93
C ASN A 55 -8.50 -2.56 -2.30
N ILE A 56 -7.30 -3.04 -2.62
CA ILE A 56 -7.07 -4.43 -3.04
C ILE A 56 -6.24 -5.13 -1.98
N ASP A 57 -6.80 -6.20 -1.42
CA ASP A 57 -6.08 -7.12 -0.54
C ASP A 57 -5.64 -8.34 -1.35
N LEU A 58 -4.35 -8.39 -1.72
CA LEU A 58 -3.80 -9.44 -2.59
C LEU A 58 -4.02 -10.85 -2.02
N THR A 59 -4.07 -10.99 -0.70
CA THR A 59 -4.25 -12.29 -0.03
C THR A 59 -5.68 -12.81 -0.16
N LYS A 60 -6.65 -11.91 -0.38
CA LYS A 60 -8.08 -12.24 -0.52
C LYS A 60 -8.55 -12.47 -1.94
N ILE A 61 -7.72 -12.17 -2.94
CA ILE A 61 -8.06 -12.44 -4.34
C ILE A 61 -8.22 -13.97 -4.50
N ARG A 62 -9.41 -14.43 -4.88
CA ARG A 62 -9.72 -15.86 -5.06
C ARG A 62 -9.60 -16.21 -6.53
N ASP A 63 -8.37 -16.31 -7.00
CA ASP A 63 -8.06 -16.81 -8.32
C ASP A 63 -6.97 -17.88 -8.24
N ALA A 64 -6.81 -18.63 -9.33
CA ALA A 64 -5.77 -19.65 -9.45
C ALA A 64 -4.48 -19.06 -10.04
N TYR A 65 -4.43 -17.75 -10.28
CA TYR A 65 -3.26 -17.11 -10.90
C TYR A 65 -2.15 -16.93 -9.85
N PRO A 66 -0.88 -17.21 -10.22
CA PRO A 66 0.25 -16.86 -9.38
C PRO A 66 0.29 -15.36 -9.13
N LYS A 67 0.39 -14.96 -7.86
CA LYS A 67 0.46 -13.55 -7.46
C LYS A 67 1.92 -13.18 -7.25
N LEU A 68 2.37 -12.12 -7.90
CA LEU A 68 3.73 -11.60 -7.81
C LEU A 68 3.74 -10.16 -7.31
N LEU A 69 4.60 -9.87 -6.34
CA LEU A 69 4.90 -8.53 -5.85
C LEU A 69 6.37 -8.20 -6.14
N LEU A 70 6.59 -7.26 -7.06
CA LEU A 70 7.90 -6.65 -7.29
C LEU A 70 8.03 -5.43 -6.38
N ALA A 71 8.93 -5.49 -5.41
CA ALA A 71 9.17 -4.40 -4.48
C ALA A 71 10.66 -4.27 -4.19
N ARG A 72 11.11 -3.08 -3.80
CA ARG A 72 12.50 -2.89 -3.35
C ARG A 72 12.61 -3.35 -1.89
N THR A 73 12.68 -4.66 -1.68
CA THR A 73 12.69 -5.32 -0.36
C THR A 73 14.09 -5.39 0.22
N HIS A 74 15.14 -5.42 -0.61
CA HIS A 74 16.51 -5.71 -0.19
C HIS A 74 16.68 -7.08 0.50
N HIS A 75 15.81 -8.03 0.20
CA HIS A 75 15.82 -9.38 0.73
C HIS A 75 15.73 -10.41 -0.41
N GLU A 76 16.13 -11.65 -0.11
CA GLU A 76 15.94 -12.77 -1.05
C GLU A 76 14.47 -13.01 -1.36
N GLU A 77 14.20 -13.77 -2.42
CA GLU A 77 12.85 -14.15 -2.83
C GLU A 77 12.11 -14.85 -1.69
N THR A 78 10.87 -14.43 -1.42
CA THR A 78 10.06 -14.99 -0.34
C THR A 78 8.61 -15.17 -0.77
N HIS A 79 7.92 -16.09 -0.10
CA HIS A 79 6.48 -16.26 -0.26
C HIS A 79 5.75 -15.79 1.00
N PHE A 80 4.68 -15.01 0.80
CA PHE A 80 3.79 -14.58 1.87
C PHE A 80 2.34 -14.83 1.48
N GLU A 81 1.67 -15.74 2.20
CA GLU A 81 0.24 -16.06 1.98
C GLU A 81 -0.12 -16.31 0.50
N GLY A 82 0.75 -17.05 -0.21
CA GLY A 82 0.55 -17.37 -1.63
C GLY A 82 0.96 -16.27 -2.61
N VAL A 83 1.48 -15.13 -2.13
CA VAL A 83 2.09 -14.08 -2.94
C VAL A 83 3.61 -14.30 -3.00
N HIS A 84 4.15 -14.44 -4.20
CA HIS A 84 5.58 -14.44 -4.46
C HIS A 84 6.10 -13.00 -4.40
N ILE A 85 7.15 -12.75 -3.62
CA ILE A 85 7.75 -11.42 -3.45
C ILE A 85 9.19 -11.48 -3.94
N ILE A 86 9.52 -10.66 -4.94
CA ILE A 86 10.85 -10.56 -5.54
C ILE A 86 11.37 -9.13 -5.41
N ASP A 87 12.66 -9.00 -5.05
CA ASP A 87 13.34 -7.71 -5.02
C ASP A 87 13.50 -7.16 -6.45
N ILE A 88 13.14 -5.89 -6.68
CA ILE A 88 13.18 -5.28 -8.03
C ILE A 88 14.56 -5.45 -8.71
N PRO A 89 15.70 -5.11 -8.08
CA PRO A 89 17.01 -5.39 -8.63
C PRO A 89 17.23 -6.85 -9.05
N LEU A 90 16.85 -7.82 -8.21
CA LEU A 90 17.01 -9.24 -8.53
C LEU A 90 16.17 -9.63 -9.76
N TRP A 91 14.93 -9.14 -9.84
CA TRP A 91 14.03 -9.40 -10.97
C TRP A 91 14.53 -8.80 -12.29
N LEU A 92 15.13 -7.61 -12.27
CA LEU A 92 15.67 -6.96 -13.47
C LEU A 92 16.95 -7.61 -14.02
N MET A 93 17.62 -8.44 -13.21
CA MET A 93 18.85 -9.15 -13.59
C MET A 93 18.62 -10.58 -14.09
N ALA A 94 17.39 -11.10 -13.96
CA ALA A 94 16.97 -12.41 -14.45
C ALA A 94 16.50 -12.33 -15.91
#